data_AF-A0AB37TT60-F1
#
_entry.id   AF-A0AB37TT60-F1
#
_cell.length_a   1.000
_cell.length_b   1.000
_cell.length_c   1.000
_cell.angle_alpha   90.00
_cell.angle_beta   90.00
_cell.angle_gamma   90.00
#
_symmetry.space_group_name_H-M   'P 1'
#
loop_
_entity.id
_entity.type
_entity.pdbx_description
1 polymer ?
#
loop_
_entity_poly.entity_id
_entity_poly.type
_entity_poly.pdbx_seq_one_letter_code
_entity_poly.pdbx_strand_id
1 'polypeptide(L)' 'MTGRYRVTVTVEGRPLMHGWWGSEATARRKFVAWIGEHGSRTGARVTLTDEETGETLTEWPTEA' A
#
# COMPACT_ATOMS: atom_id res chain seq x y z
N MET A 1 11.28 14.29 -0.79
CA MET A 1 10.19 13.29 -0.81
C MET A 1 8.89 14.06 -1.04
N THR A 2 8.12 13.78 -2.09
CA THR A 2 7.01 14.67 -2.53
C THR A 2 5.73 13.90 -2.84
N GLY A 3 5.27 13.06 -1.93
CA GLY A 3 3.95 12.43 -2.02
C GLY A 3 3.40 12.12 -0.64
N ARG A 4 2.20 12.63 -0.35
CA ARG A 4 1.46 12.47 0.92
C ARG A 4 1.03 11.02 1.15
N TYR A 5 0.65 10.32 0.09
CA TYR A 5 0.10 8.98 0.19
C TYR A 5 1.15 7.95 -0.16
N ARG A 6 1.41 7.02 0.76
CA ARG A 6 2.37 5.93 0.58
C ARG A 6 1.65 4.60 0.45
N VAL A 7 1.96 3.85 -0.59
CA VAL A 7 1.61 2.42 -0.65
C VAL A 7 2.86 1.61 -0.33
N THR A 8 2.74 0.63 0.55
CA THR A 8 3.80 -0.33 0.88
C THR A 8 3.31 -1.74 0.63
N VAL A 9 4.12 -2.56 -0.03
CA VAL A 9 3.90 -4.00 -0.19
C VAL A 9 4.93 -4.71 0.68
N THR A 10 4.45 -5.58 1.55
CA THR A 10 5.25 -6.51 2.32
C THR A 10 4.90 -7.94 1.93
N VAL A 11 5.88 -8.83 1.93
CA VAL A 11 5.69 -10.28 1.74
C VAL A 11 6.42 -10.97 2.87
N GLU A 12 5.73 -11.85 3.61
CA GLU A 12 6.30 -12.55 4.76
C GLU A 12 6.92 -11.57 5.79
N GLY A 13 6.23 -10.43 6.01
CA GLY A 13 6.66 -9.37 6.94
C GLY A 13 7.84 -8.52 6.45
N ARG A 14 8.37 -8.76 5.24
CA ARG A 14 9.48 -7.99 4.66
C ARG A 14 8.99 -6.99 3.62
N PRO A 15 9.42 -5.72 3.65
CA PRO A 15 9.06 -4.75 2.62
C PRO A 15 9.66 -5.18 1.27
N LEU A 16 8.77 -5.45 0.32
CA LEU A 16 9.13 -5.78 -1.06
C LEU A 16 9.26 -4.50 -1.89
N MET A 17 8.30 -3.59 -1.79
CA MET A 17 8.32 -2.31 -2.49
C MET A 17 7.46 -1.27 -1.78
N HIS A 18 7.72 0.00 -2.08
CA HIS A 18 6.87 1.11 -1.66
C HIS A 18 6.89 2.22 -2.71
N GLY A 19 5.85 3.05 -2.72
CA GLY A 19 5.72 4.19 -3.61
C GLY A 19 4.97 5.32 -2.92
N TRP A 20 5.26 6.56 -3.35
CA TRP A 20 4.61 7.77 -2.84
C TRP A 20 3.89 8.51 -3.96
N TRP A 21 2.71 9.06 -3.65
CA TRP A 21 1.90 9.86 -4.57
C TRP A 21 1.35 11.10 -3.87
N GLY A 22 1.23 12.20 -4.62
CA GLY A 22 0.60 13.43 -4.13
C GLY A 22 -0.94 13.39 -4.14
N SER A 23 -1.55 12.35 -4.70
CA SER A 23 -3.00 12.21 -4.81
C SER A 23 -3.47 10.86 -4.27
N GLU A 24 -4.47 10.88 -3.38
CA GLU A 24 -5.07 9.68 -2.80
C GLU A 24 -5.66 8.78 -3.88
N ALA A 25 -6.34 9.36 -4.87
CA ALA A 25 -6.96 8.61 -5.96
C ALA A 25 -5.92 7.80 -6.75
N THR A 26 -4.76 8.39 -7.04
CA THR A 26 -3.65 7.68 -7.69
C THR A 26 -3.08 6.59 -6.78
N ALA A 27 -2.91 6.89 -5.49
CA ALA A 27 -2.40 5.92 -4.52
C ALA A 27 -3.34 4.72 -4.37
N ARG A 28 -4.66 4.94 -4.28
CA ARG A 28 -5.69 3.87 -4.24
C ARG A 28 -5.69 3.04 -5.52
N ARG A 29 -5.52 3.67 -6.69
CA ARG A 29 -5.41 2.92 -7.95
C ARG A 29 -4.18 2.01 -7.95
N LYS A 30 -3.05 2.51 -7.43
CA LYS A 30 -1.80 1.74 -7.31
C LYS A 30 -1.89 0.63 -6.27
N PHE A 31 -2.56 0.89 -5.16
CA PHE A 31 -2.89 -0.11 -4.15
C PHE A 31 -3.62 -1.31 -4.76
N VAL A 32 -4.72 -1.09 -5.49
CA VAL A 32 -5.48 -2.18 -6.15
C VAL A 32 -4.65 -2.90 -7.21
N ALA A 33 -3.88 -2.16 -8.02
CA ALA A 33 -3.00 -2.76 -9.02
C ALA A 33 -1.95 -3.69 -8.38
N TRP A 34 -1.33 -3.25 -7.28
CA TRP A 34 -0.34 -4.04 -6.57
C TRP A 34 -0.91 -5.24 -5.84
N ILE A 35 -2.18 -5.20 -5.40
CA ILE A 35 -2.88 -6.40 -4.95
C ILE A 35 -3.01 -7.41 -6.09
N GLY A 36 -3.37 -6.97 -7.30
CA GLY A 36 -3.42 -7.86 -8.46
C GLY A 36 -2.06 -8.46 -8.84
N GLU A 37 -0.99 -7.68 -8.75
CA GLU A 37 0.38 -8.08 -9.12
C GLU A 37 1.09 -8.90 -8.03
N HIS A 38 0.78 -8.64 -6.76
CA HIS A 38 1.51 -9.18 -5.62
C HIS A 38 0.69 -9.96 -4.59
N GLY A 39 -0.63 -9.81 -4.57
CA GLY A 39 -1.51 -10.45 -3.60
C GLY A 39 -1.60 -11.97 -3.73
N SER A 40 -1.20 -12.56 -4.86
CA SER A 40 -1.13 -14.02 -5.01
C SER A 40 0.01 -14.68 -4.21
N ARG A 41 0.93 -13.88 -3.63
CA ARG A 41 2.03 -14.39 -2.81
C ARG A 41 1.54 -14.65 -1.38
N THR A 42 1.93 -15.80 -0.82
CA THR A 42 1.68 -16.11 0.61
C THR A 42 2.31 -15.02 1.49
N GLY A 43 1.57 -14.59 2.51
CA GLY A 43 2.02 -13.54 3.42
C GLY A 43 2.12 -12.14 2.77
N ALA A 44 1.54 -11.93 1.58
CA ALA A 44 1.47 -10.60 0.97
C ALA A 44 0.51 -9.69 1.75
N ARG A 45 0.99 -8.50 2.09
CA ARG A 45 0.21 -7.43 2.68
C ARG A 45 0.52 -6.13 1.96
N VAL A 46 -0.51 -5.40 1.59
CA VAL A 46 -0.43 -4.10 0.93
C VAL A 46 -1.10 -3.09 1.86
N THR A 47 -0.42 -2.00 2.19
CA THR A 47 -0.94 -0.94 3.05
C THR A 47 -0.87 0.39 2.31
N LEU A 48 -1.91 1.20 2.44
CA LEU A 48 -1.95 2.59 2.00
C LEU A 48 -2.05 3.49 3.23
N THR A 49 -1.05 4.35 3.40
CA THR A 49 -0.93 5.27 4.53
C THR A 49 -0.90 6.71 4.02
N ASP A 50 -1.59 7.60 4.71
CA ASP A 50 -1.42 9.04 4.60
C ASP A 50 -0.29 9.47 5.54
N GLU A 51 0.86 9.85 4.98
CA GLU A 51 2.04 10.27 5.74
C GLU A 51 1.88 11.68 6.34
N GLU A 52 0.89 12.47 5.91
CA GLU A 52 0.62 13.77 6.55
C GLU A 52 -0.09 13.60 7.89
N THR A 53 -1.03 12.66 7.97
CA THR A 53 -1.78 12.37 9.19
C THR A 53 -1.22 11.20 9.99
N GLY A 54 -0.39 10.36 9.37
CA GLY A 54 0.09 9.09 9.92
C GLY A 54 -0.96 7.98 9.90
N GLU A 55 -2.08 8.17 9.20
CA GLU A 55 -3.22 7.25 9.21
C GLU A 55 -3.10 6.18 8.12
N THR A 56 -3.34 4.92 8.47
CA THR A 56 -3.53 3.86 7.47
C THR A 56 -4.94 3.96 6.89
N LEU A 57 -5.05 4.45 5.67
CA LEU A 57 -6.32 4.64 4.98
C LEU A 57 -6.98 3.31 4.57
N THR A 58 -6.16 2.31 4.23
CA THR A 58 -6.64 0.97 3.90
C THR A 58 -5.49 -0.04 3.91
N GLU A 59 -5.84 -1.30 4.14
CA GLU A 59 -4.91 -2.42 4.05
C GLU A 59 -5.56 -3.64 3.39
N TRP A 60 -4.70 -4.48 2.82
CA TRP A 60 -5.07 -5.74 2.19
C TRP A 60 -4.06 -6.83 2.59
N PRO A 61 -4.48 -8.07 2.88
CA PRO A 61 -5.88 -8.46 3.07
C PRO A 61 -6.47 -7.69 4.24
N THR A 62 -7.75 -7.29 4.13
CA THR A 62 -8.48 -6.72 5.26
C THR A 62 -8.60 -7.84 6.29
N GLU A 63 -8.03 -7.65 7.48
CA GLU A 63 -8.26 -8.60 8.58
C GLU A 63 -9.77 -8.73 8.80
N ALA A 64 -10.26 -9.96 8.72
CA ALA A 64 -11.69 -10.31 8.77
C ALA A 64 -12.27 -10.18 10.18
#